data_AF-G3NW35-F1
#
_entry.id   AF-G3NW35-F1
#
_cell.length_a   1.000
_cell.length_b   1.000
_cell.length_c   1.000
_cell.angle_alpha   90.00
_cell.angle_beta   90.00
_cell.angle_gamma   90.00
#
_symmetry.space_group_name_H-M   'P 1'
#
loop_
_entity.id
_entity.type
_entity.pdbx_description
1 polymer ?
#
loop_
_entity_poly.entity_id
_entity_poly.type
_entity_poly.pdbx_seq_one_letter_code
_entity_poly.pdbx_strand_id
1 'polypeptide(L)'
;MFAKATAKFVHQVDPEGSLIHVSRVNDSKKLVPMALVVKRNRIWFWQKPKYQATDLTLNDLLQGDKVLAPDVSKKEFLTYEGTFQGKLSGNLCAEIGSSSAALQGEGSSQLQSCFGKLNKEELDVRKLLQDSSGRLVEMQNPLMQQLEKRADVLAVVKERVLTTKSCSITQTEKEQCTFQGILGLLGMLGSVKVFAKDSGNIEAESVVSLEIPSGTVIAYSILELEIKKNGHFDICLQPGTIGGIEADSFVSDDPLDPLDTVDRGCNGTGVPEKVATRTLPSGSQEMDLSPLAELPESTRWSFFKRLQEALVDRTALSYMQCVLEELCGGETLDVAEREELSESQRTHVPARLSAAHLLLSAMEELPDETLSLLSESRPDFLEALDTLMCRLKGSEPVSIQRLPLHLQDNPAFELAEQLLGSTEVTLRRDGHRLWTETANEVLQLVLCLSIHGLSLLCKGLK
;
A
#
# COMPACT_ATOMS: atom_id res chain seq x y z
N MET A 1 15.68 -5.79 0.86
CA MET A 1 16.56 -5.63 -0.32
C MET A 1 15.88 -5.94 -1.66
N PHE A 2 15.54 -7.21 -1.98
CA PHE A 2 14.99 -7.58 -3.30
C PHE A 2 13.72 -6.81 -3.69
N ALA A 3 12.69 -6.81 -2.82
CA ALA A 3 11.45 -6.06 -3.04
C ALA A 3 11.68 -4.56 -3.30
N LYS A 4 12.58 -3.93 -2.52
CA LYS A 4 12.96 -2.52 -2.70
C LYS A 4 13.50 -2.27 -4.11
N ALA A 5 14.41 -3.14 -4.56
CA ALA A 5 15.07 -2.99 -5.86
C ALA A 5 14.09 -3.20 -7.03
N THR A 6 13.23 -4.21 -6.95
CA THR A 6 12.22 -4.49 -8.00
C THR A 6 11.14 -3.42 -8.05
N ALA A 7 10.69 -2.89 -6.90
CA ALA A 7 9.75 -1.78 -6.83
C ALA A 7 10.33 -0.50 -7.47
N LYS A 8 11.59 -0.16 -7.15
CA LYS A 8 12.27 0.99 -7.77
C LYS A 8 12.47 0.83 -9.27
N PHE A 9 12.82 -0.38 -9.72
CA PHE A 9 12.91 -0.70 -11.13
C PHE A 9 11.59 -0.44 -11.85
N VAL A 10 10.47 -0.98 -11.35
CA VAL A 10 9.15 -0.78 -11.96
C VAL A 10 8.77 0.71 -11.96
N HIS A 11 8.97 1.41 -10.84
CA HIS A 11 8.65 2.84 -10.75
C HIS A 11 9.40 3.69 -11.79
N GLN A 12 10.65 3.35 -12.13
CA GLN A 12 11.43 4.09 -13.12
C GLN A 12 11.11 3.71 -14.57
N VAL A 13 10.76 2.44 -14.80
CA VAL A 13 10.59 1.89 -16.16
C VAL A 13 9.14 1.97 -16.63
N ASP A 14 8.18 1.88 -15.71
CA ASP A 14 6.75 1.79 -15.99
C ASP A 14 5.91 2.52 -14.92
N PRO A 15 6.12 3.83 -14.70
CA PRO A 15 5.50 4.58 -13.60
C PRO A 15 3.96 4.59 -13.62
N GLU A 16 3.37 4.58 -14.82
CA GLU A 16 1.91 4.60 -15.03
C GLU A 16 1.42 3.35 -15.79
N GLY A 17 2.26 2.33 -15.91
CA GLY A 17 1.89 1.15 -16.67
C GLY A 17 1.30 0.02 -15.83
N SER A 18 1.49 -1.20 -16.31
CA SER A 18 0.84 -2.40 -15.78
C SER A 18 1.80 -3.40 -15.16
N LEU A 19 3.10 -3.08 -15.15
CA LEU A 19 4.10 -3.92 -14.50
C LEU A 19 3.92 -3.88 -12.98
N ILE A 20 3.88 -5.06 -12.41
CA ILE A 20 3.83 -5.35 -10.98
C ILE A 20 5.22 -5.85 -10.59
N HIS A 21 5.81 -5.23 -9.57
CA HIS A 21 7.10 -5.66 -9.06
C HIS A 21 6.98 -7.00 -8.30
N VAL A 22 8.03 -7.82 -8.38
CA VAL A 22 8.09 -9.06 -7.57
C VAL A 22 8.64 -8.73 -6.19
N SER A 23 7.82 -8.91 -5.16
CA SER A 23 8.19 -8.63 -3.77
C SER A 23 9.03 -9.76 -3.14
N ARG A 24 8.80 -11.01 -3.54
CA ARG A 24 9.46 -12.20 -2.96
C ARG A 24 10.25 -12.95 -4.02
N VAL A 25 11.55 -13.10 -3.82
CA VAL A 25 12.43 -13.84 -4.76
C VAL A 25 11.97 -15.29 -4.96
N ASN A 26 11.40 -15.91 -3.92
CA ASN A 26 10.89 -17.28 -3.98
C ASN A 26 9.69 -17.44 -4.93
N ASP A 27 8.89 -16.38 -5.09
CA ASP A 27 7.73 -16.41 -5.98
C ASP A 27 8.11 -16.19 -7.45
N SER A 28 9.33 -15.73 -7.72
CA SER A 28 9.81 -15.48 -9.10
C SER A 28 9.70 -16.70 -10.01
N LYS A 29 9.93 -17.90 -9.48
CA LYS A 29 9.85 -19.16 -10.24
C LYS A 29 8.42 -19.58 -10.56
N LYS A 30 7.45 -19.12 -9.77
CA LYS A 30 6.02 -19.41 -9.94
C LYS A 30 5.40 -18.55 -11.03
N LEU A 31 5.97 -17.36 -11.27
CA LEU A 31 5.52 -16.40 -12.27
C LEU A 31 5.95 -16.81 -13.69
N VAL A 32 5.53 -17.99 -14.12
CA VAL A 32 5.64 -18.45 -15.51
C VAL A 32 4.53 -17.86 -16.38
N PRO A 33 4.70 -17.75 -17.70
CA PRO A 33 3.61 -17.31 -18.57
C PRO A 33 2.42 -18.26 -18.37
N MET A 34 1.21 -17.70 -18.29
CA MET A 34 -0.02 -18.43 -17.97
C MET A 34 -0.15 -18.94 -16.51
N ALA A 35 0.79 -18.61 -15.61
CA ALA A 35 0.61 -18.85 -14.18
C ALA A 35 -0.57 -18.07 -13.62
N LEU A 36 -1.21 -18.62 -12.58
CA LEU A 36 -2.30 -17.97 -11.87
C LEU A 36 -1.77 -17.15 -10.70
N VAL A 37 -2.27 -15.92 -10.60
CA VAL A 37 -1.98 -14.97 -9.53
C VAL A 37 -3.29 -14.56 -8.89
N VAL A 38 -3.35 -14.64 -7.57
CA VAL A 38 -4.47 -14.14 -6.79
C VAL A 38 -4.26 -12.65 -6.54
N LYS A 39 -5.17 -11.83 -7.05
CA LYS A 39 -5.29 -10.41 -6.71
C LYS A 39 -6.22 -10.31 -5.51
N ARG A 40 -5.64 -10.03 -4.35
CA ARG A 40 -6.42 -9.85 -3.12
C ARG A 40 -7.29 -8.62 -3.22
N ASN A 41 -8.51 -8.73 -2.69
CA ASN A 41 -9.40 -7.59 -2.59
C ASN A 41 -8.79 -6.50 -1.73
N ARG A 42 -9.02 -5.26 -2.18
CA ARG A 42 -8.66 -4.08 -1.43
C ARG A 42 -9.63 -3.96 -0.25
N ILE A 43 -9.09 -3.77 0.95
CA ILE A 43 -9.92 -3.49 2.13
C ILE A 43 -10.53 -2.09 1.97
N TRP A 44 -9.74 -1.17 1.43
CA TRP A 44 -10.18 0.18 1.08
C TRP A 44 -9.93 0.48 -0.40
N PHE A 45 -10.87 1.16 -1.07
CA PHE A 45 -10.84 1.34 -2.52
C PHE A 45 -9.55 2.00 -3.06
N TRP A 46 -8.87 2.80 -2.24
CA TRP A 46 -7.62 3.49 -2.58
C TRP A 46 -6.35 2.64 -2.44
N GLN A 47 -6.40 1.52 -1.71
CA GLN A 47 -5.22 0.69 -1.52
C GLN A 47 -4.78 0.07 -2.84
N LYS A 48 -3.47 -0.01 -3.05
CA LYS A 48 -2.90 -0.81 -4.13
C LYS A 48 -3.24 -2.29 -3.91
N PRO A 49 -3.70 -2.99 -4.96
CA PRO A 49 -3.99 -4.40 -4.86
C PRO A 49 -2.71 -5.18 -4.59
N LYS A 50 -2.82 -6.22 -3.74
CA LYS A 50 -1.73 -7.14 -3.45
C LYS A 50 -1.89 -8.40 -4.27
N TYR A 51 -0.77 -8.91 -4.75
CA TYR A 51 -0.73 -10.05 -5.66
C TYR A 51 0.04 -11.20 -5.03
N GLN A 52 -0.53 -12.40 -5.12
CA GLN A 52 0.08 -13.63 -4.61
C GLN A 52 0.17 -14.66 -5.72
N ALA A 53 1.40 -15.06 -6.06
CA ALA A 53 1.64 -16.09 -7.05
C ALA A 53 1.23 -17.47 -6.50
N THR A 54 0.49 -18.22 -7.29
CA THR A 54 0.14 -19.61 -6.99
C THR A 54 1.11 -20.56 -7.70
N ASP A 55 1.09 -21.84 -7.31
CA ASP A 55 1.84 -22.90 -8.00
C ASP A 55 1.06 -23.49 -9.19
N LEU A 56 -0.10 -22.90 -9.53
CA LEU A 56 -1.00 -23.36 -10.58
C LEU A 56 -0.91 -22.48 -11.83
N THR A 57 -1.21 -23.07 -12.97
CA THR A 57 -1.39 -22.40 -14.25
C THR A 57 -2.85 -22.46 -14.67
N LEU A 58 -3.24 -21.67 -15.67
CA LEU A 58 -4.59 -21.73 -16.22
C LEU A 58 -4.96 -23.15 -16.70
N ASN A 59 -3.98 -23.93 -17.16
CA ASN A 59 -4.21 -25.33 -17.56
C ASN A 59 -4.74 -26.19 -16.43
N ASP A 60 -4.21 -26.00 -15.22
CA ASP A 60 -4.53 -26.82 -14.06
C ASP A 60 -5.93 -26.51 -13.52
N LEU A 61 -6.49 -25.37 -13.93
CA LEU A 61 -7.82 -24.92 -13.52
C LEU A 61 -8.93 -25.27 -14.52
N LEU A 62 -8.59 -25.48 -15.80
CA LEU A 62 -9.58 -25.70 -16.85
C LEU A 62 -9.88 -27.18 -17.07
N GLN A 63 -11.15 -27.50 -17.25
CA GLN A 63 -11.62 -28.82 -17.64
C GLN A 63 -11.17 -29.18 -19.06
N GLY A 64 -10.87 -30.47 -19.29
CA GLY A 64 -10.53 -31.03 -20.60
C GLY A 64 -9.06 -31.44 -20.75
N ASP A 65 -8.81 -32.44 -21.60
CA ASP A 65 -7.52 -33.11 -21.72
C ASP A 65 -6.50 -32.36 -22.61
N LYS A 66 -6.95 -31.32 -23.33
CA LYS A 66 -6.09 -30.56 -24.23
C LYS A 66 -5.23 -29.61 -23.42
N VAL A 67 -3.92 -29.88 -23.36
CA VAL A 67 -2.92 -28.99 -22.77
C VAL A 67 -2.86 -27.68 -23.58
N LEU A 68 -3.09 -26.53 -22.92
CA LEU A 68 -2.83 -25.22 -23.51
C LEU A 68 -1.31 -25.04 -23.61
N ALA A 69 -0.82 -24.77 -24.81
CA ALA A 69 0.57 -24.43 -25.07
C ALA A 69 0.61 -23.05 -25.74
N PRO A 70 0.42 -21.98 -24.95
CA PRO A 70 0.41 -20.64 -25.51
C PRO A 70 1.82 -20.29 -25.98
N ASP A 71 1.91 -19.64 -27.15
CA ASP A 71 3.19 -19.19 -27.66
C ASP A 71 3.68 -18.01 -26.83
N VAL A 72 4.97 -18.02 -26.51
CA VAL A 72 5.61 -16.97 -25.71
C VAL A 72 6.68 -16.32 -26.57
N SER A 73 6.54 -15.03 -26.82
CA SER A 73 7.58 -14.25 -27.49
C SER A 73 8.62 -13.79 -26.46
N LYS A 74 9.90 -13.90 -26.80
CA LYS A 74 11.01 -13.47 -25.96
C LYS A 74 11.80 -12.38 -26.68
N LYS A 75 11.95 -11.23 -26.03
CA LYS A 75 12.67 -10.07 -26.58
C LYS A 75 13.65 -9.50 -25.56
N GLU A 76 14.78 -8.98 -26.03
CA GLU A 76 15.64 -8.14 -25.19
C GLU A 76 14.86 -6.86 -24.84
N PHE A 77 14.82 -6.50 -23.56
CA PHE A 77 14.02 -5.39 -23.07
C PHE A 77 14.87 -4.15 -22.84
N LEU A 78 15.73 -4.18 -21.81
CA LEU A 78 16.62 -3.07 -21.46
C LEU A 78 17.77 -3.55 -20.57
N THR A 79 18.73 -2.66 -20.29
CA THR A 79 19.77 -2.88 -19.27
C THR A 79 19.52 -1.95 -18.08
N TYR A 80 19.53 -2.48 -16.85
CA TYR A 80 19.27 -1.71 -15.64
C TYR A 80 20.41 -1.77 -14.63
N GLU A 81 20.85 -0.58 -14.23
CA GLU A 81 21.75 -0.35 -13.11
C GLU A 81 21.35 0.96 -12.42
N GLY A 82 21.16 0.92 -11.11
CA GLY A 82 20.74 2.07 -10.32
C GLY A 82 21.37 2.06 -8.93
N THR A 83 21.75 3.24 -8.45
CA THR A 83 22.24 3.45 -7.08
C THR A 83 21.35 4.47 -6.40
N PHE A 84 20.85 4.12 -5.21
CA PHE A 84 19.91 4.94 -4.45
C PHE A 84 20.43 5.11 -3.03
N GLN A 85 20.38 6.33 -2.50
CA GLN A 85 20.81 6.63 -1.14
C GLN A 85 19.65 7.20 -0.34
N GLY A 86 19.51 6.74 0.90
CA GLY A 86 18.60 7.27 1.92
C GLY A 86 19.40 7.62 3.17
N LYS A 87 19.06 8.74 3.81
CA LYS A 87 19.66 9.21 5.05
C LYS A 87 18.56 9.35 6.11
N LEU A 88 18.81 8.83 7.30
CA LEU A 88 17.93 8.90 8.47
C LEU A 88 18.70 9.60 9.60
N SER A 89 18.17 10.69 10.15
CA SER A 89 18.74 11.30 11.36
C SER A 89 17.62 11.56 12.36
N GLY A 90 17.72 10.96 13.54
CA GLY A 90 16.71 11.07 14.59
C GLY A 90 17.35 11.36 15.95
N ASN A 91 16.72 12.24 16.73
CA ASN A 91 17.08 12.48 18.12
C ASN A 91 15.86 12.19 19.00
N LEU A 92 16.00 11.23 19.91
CA LEU A 92 15.00 10.83 20.89
C LEU A 92 15.45 11.30 22.28
N CYS A 93 14.85 12.38 22.78
CA CYS A 93 14.87 12.66 24.22
C CYS A 93 13.62 12.04 24.85
N ALA A 94 13.82 11.09 25.77
CA ALA A 94 12.74 10.61 26.61
C ALA A 94 13.04 11.00 28.06
N GLU A 95 12.12 11.74 28.68
CA GLU A 95 12.10 11.90 30.13
C GLU A 95 11.27 10.75 30.72
N ILE A 96 11.96 9.79 31.36
CA ILE A 96 11.34 8.74 32.15
C ILE A 96 11.75 8.99 33.61
N GLY A 97 10.92 9.75 34.34
CA GLY A 97 11.23 10.13 35.72
C GLY A 97 12.46 11.04 35.85
N SER A 98 13.16 10.98 36.98
CA SER A 98 14.28 11.88 37.34
C SER A 98 15.59 11.65 36.55
N SER A 99 15.53 11.03 35.38
CA SER A 99 16.67 10.84 34.48
C SER A 99 16.24 11.03 33.03
N SER A 100 16.77 12.08 32.40
CA SER A 100 16.65 12.31 30.96
C SER A 100 17.67 11.43 30.22
N ALA A 101 17.21 10.58 29.31
CA ALA A 101 18.08 9.89 28.37
C ALA A 101 17.90 10.50 26.97
N ALA A 102 18.98 11.05 26.43
CA ALA A 102 19.06 11.50 25.04
C ALA A 102 19.68 10.37 24.20
N LEU A 103 18.89 9.79 23.30
CA LEU A 103 19.29 8.83 22.29
C LEU A 103 19.37 9.57 20.95
N GLN A 104 20.58 9.98 20.57
CA GLN A 104 20.85 10.52 19.24
C GLN A 104 21.25 9.35 18.32
N GLY A 105 20.58 9.21 17.18
CA GLY A 105 20.91 8.21 16.17
C GLY A 105 20.93 8.78 14.76
N GLU A 106 22.03 8.53 14.04
CA GLU A 106 22.18 8.85 12.62
C GLU A 106 22.40 7.53 11.86
N GLY A 107 21.48 7.21 10.95
CA GLY A 107 21.52 6.05 10.08
C GLY A 107 21.59 6.46 8.61
N SER A 108 22.21 5.65 7.77
CA SER A 108 22.14 5.85 6.32
C SER A 108 22.03 4.52 5.62
N SER A 109 21.15 4.41 4.63
CA SER A 109 20.95 3.20 3.82
C SER A 109 21.19 3.53 2.35
N GLN A 110 22.14 2.85 1.72
CA GLN A 110 22.37 2.92 0.28
C GLN A 110 21.97 1.59 -0.36
N LEU A 111 21.14 1.62 -1.39
CA LEU A 111 20.72 0.47 -2.18
C LEU A 111 21.28 0.61 -3.60
N GLN A 112 22.20 -0.27 -3.98
CA GLN A 112 22.66 -0.43 -5.35
C GLN A 112 22.00 -1.65 -5.97
N SER A 113 21.30 -1.46 -7.08
CA SER A 113 20.57 -2.50 -7.80
C SER A 113 21.13 -2.61 -9.21
N CYS A 114 21.82 -3.70 -9.52
CA CYS A 114 22.27 -4.01 -10.88
C CYS A 114 21.53 -5.26 -11.33
N PHE A 115 20.55 -5.11 -12.22
CA PHE A 115 19.87 -6.25 -12.85
C PHE A 115 20.49 -6.62 -14.21
N GLY A 116 21.37 -5.75 -14.74
CA GLY A 116 22.03 -5.96 -16.02
C GLY A 116 21.02 -6.02 -17.16
N LYS A 117 21.33 -6.81 -18.19
CA LYS A 117 20.44 -7.03 -19.34
C LYS A 117 19.21 -7.83 -18.92
N LEU A 118 18.05 -7.37 -19.35
CA LEU A 118 16.74 -7.95 -19.05
C LEU A 118 16.06 -8.42 -20.32
N ASN A 119 15.35 -9.53 -20.22
CA ASN A 119 14.46 -10.03 -21.27
C ASN A 119 13.01 -9.85 -20.84
N LYS A 120 12.15 -9.55 -21.80
CA LYS A 120 10.70 -9.57 -21.63
C LYS A 120 10.14 -10.78 -22.37
N GLU A 121 9.36 -11.58 -21.64
CA GLU A 121 8.57 -12.68 -22.18
C GLU A 121 7.10 -12.28 -22.16
N GLU A 122 6.43 -12.37 -23.31
CA GLU A 122 5.03 -11.98 -23.47
C GLU A 122 4.23 -13.10 -24.14
N LEU A 123 3.11 -13.43 -23.51
CA LEU A 123 2.17 -14.45 -23.93
C LEU A 123 1.39 -14.01 -25.18
N ASP A 124 1.23 -14.90 -26.16
CA ASP A 124 0.28 -14.68 -27.25
C ASP A 124 -1.16 -14.85 -26.75
N VAL A 125 -1.75 -13.71 -26.36
CA VAL A 125 -3.12 -13.64 -25.85
C VAL A 125 -4.14 -14.10 -26.89
N ARG A 126 -3.89 -13.90 -28.20
CA ARG A 126 -4.84 -14.33 -29.24
C ARG A 126 -4.89 -15.84 -29.33
N LYS A 127 -3.72 -16.49 -29.29
CA LYS A 127 -3.64 -17.95 -29.27
C LYS A 127 -4.22 -18.52 -27.98
N LEU A 128 -3.95 -17.89 -26.83
CA LEU A 128 -4.55 -18.28 -25.54
C LEU A 128 -6.08 -18.33 -25.64
N LEU A 129 -6.71 -17.25 -26.11
CA LEU A 129 -8.17 -17.16 -26.27
C LEU A 129 -8.73 -18.23 -27.21
N GLN A 130 -8.02 -18.53 -28.30
CA GLN A 130 -8.42 -19.58 -29.25
C GLN A 130 -8.34 -20.96 -28.63
N ASP A 131 -7.24 -21.26 -27.93
CA ASP A 131 -6.98 -22.57 -27.34
C ASP A 131 -7.84 -22.84 -26.09
N SER A 132 -8.23 -21.79 -25.36
CA SER A 132 -9.10 -21.89 -24.18
C SER A 132 -10.60 -21.77 -24.49
N SER A 133 -10.96 -21.44 -25.73
CA SER A 133 -12.35 -21.24 -26.15
C SER A 133 -13.23 -22.46 -25.86
N GLY A 134 -14.35 -22.23 -25.16
CA GLY A 134 -15.32 -23.26 -24.80
C GLY A 134 -14.91 -24.17 -23.63
N ARG A 135 -13.72 -23.98 -23.03
CA ARG A 135 -13.34 -24.68 -21.80
C ARG A 135 -14.02 -24.04 -20.59
N LEU A 136 -14.26 -24.86 -19.58
CA LEU A 136 -14.85 -24.43 -18.30
C LEU A 136 -13.80 -24.51 -17.19
N VAL A 137 -13.91 -23.61 -16.23
CA VAL A 137 -13.20 -23.65 -14.95
C VAL A 137 -13.74 -24.79 -14.10
N GLU A 138 -12.85 -25.56 -13.47
CA GLU A 138 -13.22 -26.56 -12.48
C GLU A 138 -13.62 -25.90 -11.17
N MET A 139 -14.92 -25.62 -11.02
CA MET A 139 -15.46 -24.93 -9.84
C MET A 139 -15.30 -25.73 -8.53
N GLN A 140 -15.08 -27.06 -8.60
CA GLN A 140 -14.79 -27.89 -7.43
C GLN A 140 -13.33 -27.79 -6.95
N ASN A 141 -12.46 -27.10 -7.69
CA ASN A 141 -11.07 -26.90 -7.31
C ASN A 141 -10.99 -26.15 -5.96
N PRO A 142 -10.15 -26.61 -4.99
CA PRO A 142 -10.01 -25.95 -3.70
C PRO A 142 -9.66 -24.47 -3.78
N LEU A 143 -8.91 -24.06 -4.81
CA LEU A 143 -8.57 -22.65 -5.03
C LEU A 143 -9.84 -21.82 -5.27
N MET A 144 -10.79 -22.30 -6.07
CA MET A 144 -12.04 -21.57 -6.37
C MET A 144 -12.87 -21.33 -5.10
N GLN A 145 -12.97 -22.34 -4.23
CA GLN A 145 -13.66 -22.22 -2.95
C GLN A 145 -13.00 -21.22 -2.00
N GLN A 146 -11.67 -21.10 -2.05
CA GLN A 146 -10.93 -20.11 -1.25
C GLN A 146 -11.14 -18.69 -1.78
N LEU A 147 -11.13 -18.52 -3.11
CA LEU A 147 -11.36 -17.24 -3.77
C LEU A 147 -12.78 -16.72 -3.50
N GLU A 148 -13.80 -17.57 -3.63
CA GLU A 148 -15.20 -17.20 -3.34
C GLU A 148 -15.37 -16.70 -1.90
N LYS A 149 -14.75 -17.37 -0.92
CA LYS A 149 -14.82 -16.96 0.50
C LYS A 149 -14.26 -15.57 0.77
N ARG A 150 -13.25 -15.16 0.00
CA ARG A 150 -12.57 -13.85 0.14
C ARG A 150 -13.03 -12.83 -0.90
N ALA A 151 -13.89 -13.26 -1.82
CA ALA A 151 -14.22 -12.55 -3.06
C ALA A 151 -12.99 -12.14 -3.89
N ASP A 152 -11.86 -12.84 -3.72
CA ASP A 152 -10.58 -12.48 -4.36
C ASP A 152 -10.66 -12.71 -5.88
N VAL A 153 -9.91 -11.90 -6.64
CA VAL A 153 -9.89 -11.97 -8.11
C VAL A 153 -8.74 -12.86 -8.58
N LEU A 154 -9.02 -13.73 -9.53
CA LEU A 154 -8.01 -14.57 -10.17
C LEU A 154 -7.50 -13.91 -11.45
N ALA A 155 -6.19 -13.97 -11.69
CA ALA A 155 -5.57 -13.41 -12.88
C ALA A 155 -4.50 -14.33 -13.47
N VAL A 156 -4.23 -14.16 -14.76
CA VAL A 156 -3.25 -14.94 -15.53
C VAL A 156 -2.04 -14.06 -15.85
N VAL A 157 -0.83 -14.56 -15.62
CA VAL A 157 0.42 -13.86 -16.01
C VAL A 157 0.49 -13.75 -17.52
N LYS A 158 0.41 -12.51 -18.02
CA LYS A 158 0.48 -12.15 -19.44
C LYS A 158 1.93 -11.94 -19.88
N GLU A 159 2.70 -11.20 -19.09
CA GLU A 159 4.08 -10.89 -19.43
C GLU A 159 4.96 -10.87 -18.20
N ARG A 160 6.26 -11.08 -18.39
CA ARG A 160 7.25 -11.07 -17.30
C ARG A 160 8.60 -10.55 -17.77
N VAL A 161 9.30 -9.88 -16.86
CA VAL A 161 10.65 -9.35 -17.06
C VAL A 161 11.63 -10.20 -16.24
N LEU A 162 12.65 -10.72 -16.92
CA LEU A 162 13.58 -11.73 -16.41
C LEU A 162 15.03 -11.23 -16.50
N THR A 163 15.84 -11.59 -15.50
CA THR A 163 17.29 -11.42 -15.56
C THR A 163 17.91 -12.35 -16.61
N THR A 164 18.86 -11.86 -17.40
CA THR A 164 19.55 -12.69 -18.41
C THR A 164 20.77 -13.41 -17.86
N LYS A 165 21.43 -12.82 -16.86
CA LYS A 165 22.62 -13.33 -16.19
C LYS A 165 22.44 -13.19 -14.69
N SER A 166 23.27 -13.89 -13.92
CA SER A 166 23.36 -13.62 -12.49
C SER A 166 23.79 -12.17 -12.27
N CYS A 167 23.20 -11.53 -11.27
CA CYS A 167 23.38 -10.13 -10.98
C CYS A 167 23.29 -9.89 -9.47
N SER A 168 23.57 -8.68 -8.99
CA SER A 168 23.62 -8.41 -7.55
C SER A 168 22.84 -7.17 -7.15
N ILE A 169 22.25 -7.25 -5.96
CA ILE A 169 21.78 -6.10 -5.22
C ILE A 169 22.67 -5.96 -3.99
N THR A 170 23.17 -4.77 -3.74
CA THR A 170 23.96 -4.45 -2.54
C THR A 170 23.19 -3.43 -1.73
N GLN A 171 23.05 -3.67 -0.44
CA GLN A 171 22.52 -2.69 0.50
C GLN A 171 23.58 -2.42 1.56
N THR A 172 24.00 -1.16 1.65
CA THR A 172 24.90 -0.68 2.70
C THR A 172 24.06 0.05 3.72
N GLU A 173 23.98 -0.48 4.93
CA GLU A 173 23.30 0.15 6.05
C GLU A 173 24.36 0.57 7.08
N LYS A 174 24.33 1.84 7.47
CA LYS A 174 24.97 2.33 8.70
C LYS A 174 23.89 2.32 9.76
N GLU A 175 23.96 1.39 10.69
CA GLU A 175 22.88 1.14 11.62
C GLU A 175 23.05 1.90 12.94
N GLN A 176 22.01 2.64 13.31
CA GLN A 176 21.47 2.61 14.66
C GLN A 176 19.95 2.38 14.54
N CYS A 177 19.57 1.10 14.59
CA CYS A 177 18.22 0.53 14.74
C CYS A 177 17.19 0.61 13.58
N THR A 178 16.78 -0.55 13.06
CA THR A 178 15.46 -0.68 12.38
C THR A 178 14.63 -1.91 12.77
N PHE A 179 15.21 -3.00 13.28
CA PHE A 179 14.43 -4.26 13.41
C PHE A 179 13.79 -4.54 14.79
N GLN A 180 14.29 -4.00 15.91
CA GLN A 180 13.66 -4.22 17.23
C GLN A 180 12.37 -3.41 17.44
N GLY A 181 12.17 -2.31 16.69
CA GLY A 181 11.05 -1.40 16.91
C GLY A 181 9.70 -1.91 16.40
N ILE A 182 9.71 -2.70 15.32
CA ILE A 182 8.50 -3.17 14.63
C ILE A 182 7.75 -4.23 15.43
N LEU A 183 8.46 -5.15 16.11
CA LEU A 183 7.80 -6.09 17.03
C LEU A 183 7.32 -5.39 18.32
N GLY A 184 8.00 -4.32 18.74
CA GLY A 184 7.53 -3.47 19.82
C GLY A 184 6.20 -2.78 19.51
N LEU A 185 5.98 -2.34 18.27
CA LEU A 185 4.74 -1.70 17.82
C LEU A 185 3.51 -2.60 17.95
N LEU A 186 3.63 -3.87 17.58
CA LEU A 186 2.53 -4.83 17.65
C LEU A 186 2.20 -5.18 19.11
N GLY A 187 3.22 -5.32 19.96
CA GLY A 187 3.03 -5.51 21.40
C GLY A 187 2.31 -4.34 22.08
N MET A 188 2.40 -3.13 21.52
CA MET A 188 1.76 -1.90 22.02
C MET A 188 0.27 -1.78 21.65
N LEU A 189 -0.19 -2.51 20.61
CA LEU A 189 -1.59 -2.52 20.17
C LEU A 189 -2.43 -3.64 20.83
N GLY A 190 -1.78 -4.65 21.41
CA GLY A 190 -2.42 -5.69 22.24
C GLY A 190 -1.67 -7.03 22.25
N SER A 191 -1.41 -7.55 23.46
CA SER A 191 -1.10 -8.94 23.87
C SER A 191 -0.19 -9.85 23.03
N VAL A 192 0.70 -9.34 22.17
CA VAL A 192 1.77 -10.17 21.60
C VAL A 192 3.04 -9.96 22.44
N LYS A 193 3.39 -10.95 23.26
CA LYS A 193 4.56 -10.93 24.15
C LYS A 193 5.83 -11.26 23.36
N VAL A 194 6.37 -10.29 22.64
CA VAL A 194 7.62 -10.49 21.88
C VAL A 194 8.83 -10.17 22.76
N PHE A 195 9.65 -11.18 23.03
CA PHE A 195 10.95 -10.98 23.68
C PHE A 195 11.99 -10.48 22.65
N ALA A 196 12.34 -9.20 22.72
CA ALA A 196 13.54 -8.68 22.06
C ALA A 196 14.71 -8.74 23.06
N LYS A 197 15.84 -9.31 22.64
CA LYS A 197 17.05 -9.42 23.44
C LYS A 197 17.94 -8.20 23.16
N ASP A 198 18.19 -7.39 24.18
CA ASP A 198 19.05 -6.20 24.10
C ASP A 198 20.45 -6.55 23.58
N SER A 199 20.89 -5.87 22.52
CA SER A 199 22.28 -5.83 22.08
C SER A 199 22.71 -4.38 21.96
N GLY A 200 23.76 -4.01 22.68
CA GLY A 200 24.23 -2.62 22.83
C GLY A 200 24.72 -1.97 21.53
N ASN A 201 24.85 -0.64 21.59
CA ASN A 201 25.34 0.22 20.51
C ASN A 201 26.68 -0.26 19.96
N ILE A 202 26.65 -0.88 18.79
CA ILE A 202 27.82 -1.13 17.95
C ILE A 202 27.58 -0.30 16.68
N GLU A 203 28.43 0.70 16.44
CA GLU A 203 28.54 1.33 15.12
C GLU A 203 29.06 0.27 14.15
N ALA A 204 28.15 -0.38 13.42
CA ALA A 204 28.47 -1.36 12.40
C ALA A 204 27.94 -0.86 11.06
N GLU A 205 28.85 -0.64 10.12
CA GLU A 205 28.51 -0.53 8.71
C GLU A 205 28.29 -1.94 8.18
N SER A 206 27.03 -2.30 7.96
CA SER A 206 26.61 -3.59 7.42
C SER A 206 26.45 -3.46 5.92
N VAL A 207 27.33 -4.11 5.16
CA VAL A 207 27.16 -4.28 3.71
C VAL A 207 26.62 -5.67 3.46
N VAL A 208 25.36 -5.75 3.07
CA VAL A 208 24.72 -7.00 2.67
C VAL A 208 24.65 -7.03 1.15
N SER A 209 25.11 -8.11 0.53
CA SER A 209 24.94 -8.35 -0.90
C SER A 209 24.06 -9.57 -1.14
N LEU A 210 23.13 -9.44 -2.08
CA LEU A 210 22.25 -10.50 -2.53
C LEU A 210 22.57 -10.80 -3.98
N GLU A 211 22.99 -12.03 -4.25
CA GLU A 211 23.14 -12.53 -5.61
C GLU A 211 21.81 -13.06 -6.13
N ILE A 212 21.41 -12.57 -7.30
CA ILE A 212 20.20 -12.98 -8.01
C ILE A 212 20.62 -13.87 -9.18
N PRO A 213 20.16 -15.13 -9.23
CA PRO A 213 20.42 -16.01 -10.36
C PRO A 213 19.85 -15.48 -11.68
N SER A 214 20.41 -15.94 -12.80
CA SER A 214 19.80 -15.74 -14.12
C SER A 214 18.40 -16.36 -14.18
N GLY A 215 17.53 -15.78 -15.00
CA GLY A 215 16.14 -16.22 -15.17
C GLY A 215 15.21 -15.86 -14.01
N THR A 216 15.64 -14.98 -13.09
CA THR A 216 14.79 -14.49 -12.00
C THR A 216 13.79 -13.47 -12.56
N VAL A 217 12.50 -13.67 -12.29
CA VAL A 217 11.45 -12.69 -12.60
C VAL A 217 11.53 -11.54 -11.61
N ILE A 218 11.62 -10.31 -12.12
CA ILE A 218 11.69 -9.09 -11.30
C ILE A 218 10.43 -8.22 -11.42
N ALA A 219 9.68 -8.36 -12.51
CA ALA A 219 8.39 -7.71 -12.73
C ALA A 219 7.52 -8.56 -13.67
N TYR A 220 6.21 -8.38 -13.61
CA TYR A 220 5.23 -9.10 -14.44
C TYR A 220 3.96 -8.28 -14.64
N SER A 221 3.15 -8.61 -15.64
CA SER A 221 1.78 -8.09 -15.76
C SER A 221 0.79 -9.22 -15.93
N ILE A 222 -0.48 -8.92 -15.67
CA ILE A 222 -1.56 -9.90 -15.57
C ILE A 222 -2.74 -9.54 -16.45
N LEU A 223 -3.61 -10.51 -16.69
CA LEU A 223 -4.98 -10.32 -17.20
C LEU A 223 -5.95 -10.93 -16.19
N GLU A 224 -6.90 -10.14 -15.70
CA GLU A 224 -7.90 -10.62 -14.76
C GLU A 224 -8.88 -11.58 -15.44
N LEU A 225 -9.44 -12.50 -14.66
CA LEU A 225 -10.46 -13.45 -15.11
C LEU A 225 -11.82 -13.04 -14.54
N GLU A 226 -12.84 -13.05 -15.39
CA GLU A 226 -14.24 -13.03 -14.99
C GLU A 226 -14.77 -14.47 -15.05
N ILE A 227 -15.17 -15.03 -13.90
CA ILE A 227 -15.58 -16.43 -13.77
C ILE A 227 -17.04 -16.49 -13.33
N LYS A 228 -17.86 -17.16 -14.13
CA LYS A 228 -19.30 -17.40 -13.88
C LYS A 228 -19.48 -18.69 -13.08
N LYS A 229 -20.61 -18.82 -12.38
CA LYS A 229 -20.88 -19.99 -11.53
C LYS A 229 -20.94 -21.33 -12.27
N ASN A 230 -21.30 -21.28 -13.55
CA ASN A 230 -21.34 -22.44 -14.42
C ASN A 230 -19.93 -22.84 -14.95
N GLY A 231 -18.87 -22.18 -14.47
CA GLY A 231 -17.50 -22.40 -14.89
C GLY A 231 -17.12 -21.71 -16.20
N HIS A 232 -18.04 -21.04 -16.89
CA HIS A 232 -17.64 -20.19 -18.01
C HIS A 232 -16.78 -19.05 -17.50
N PHE A 233 -15.73 -18.71 -18.25
CA PHE A 233 -14.86 -17.61 -17.88
C PHE A 233 -14.48 -16.79 -19.10
N ASP A 234 -14.21 -15.52 -18.87
CA ASP A 234 -13.75 -14.55 -19.85
C ASP A 234 -12.42 -13.93 -19.35
N ILE A 235 -11.50 -13.65 -20.26
CA ILE A 235 -10.23 -12.99 -19.95
C ILE A 235 -10.40 -11.49 -20.18
N CYS A 236 -10.17 -10.67 -19.17
CA CYS A 236 -10.33 -9.21 -19.24
C CYS A 236 -9.20 -8.58 -20.08
N LEU A 237 -9.48 -8.24 -21.34
CA LEU A 237 -8.47 -7.74 -22.29
C LEU A 237 -8.27 -6.22 -22.23
N GLN A 238 -9.30 -5.48 -21.84
CA GLN A 238 -9.25 -4.02 -21.82
C GLN A 238 -8.61 -3.53 -20.50
N PRO A 239 -7.65 -2.61 -20.55
CA PRO A 239 -7.08 -2.00 -19.35
C PRO A 239 -8.18 -1.43 -18.45
N GLY A 240 -8.10 -1.71 -17.14
CA GLY A 240 -9.08 -1.25 -16.16
C GLY A 240 -10.34 -2.11 -16.05
N THR A 241 -10.52 -3.12 -16.92
CA THR A 241 -11.62 -4.09 -16.73
C THR A 241 -11.32 -4.95 -15.51
N ILE A 242 -12.28 -4.99 -14.58
CA ILE A 242 -12.15 -5.69 -13.31
C ILE A 242 -12.72 -7.11 -13.49
N GLY A 243 -11.91 -8.12 -13.17
CA GLY A 243 -12.38 -9.50 -13.11
C GLY A 243 -13.11 -9.80 -11.80
N GLY A 244 -13.51 -11.05 -11.62
CA GLY A 244 -14.21 -11.47 -10.40
C GLY A 244 -14.90 -12.81 -10.56
N ILE A 245 -15.44 -13.30 -9.45
CA ILE A 245 -16.27 -14.51 -9.43
C ILE A 245 -17.70 -14.09 -9.17
N GLU A 246 -18.63 -14.55 -10.02
CA GLU A 246 -20.05 -14.27 -9.90
C GLU A 246 -20.59 -14.77 -8.55
N ALA A 247 -21.02 -13.86 -7.66
CA ALA A 247 -21.55 -14.19 -6.35
C ALA A 247 -23.02 -14.68 -6.41
N ASP A 248 -23.46 -15.46 -5.42
CA ASP A 248 -24.89 -15.70 -5.16
C ASP A 248 -25.55 -14.38 -4.78
N SER A 249 -26.31 -13.83 -5.73
CA SER A 249 -27.14 -12.66 -5.50
C SER A 249 -28.19 -13.00 -4.44
N PHE A 250 -27.96 -12.55 -3.22
CA PHE A 250 -29.07 -12.00 -2.46
C PHE A 250 -29.45 -10.71 -3.17
N VAL A 251 -30.66 -10.66 -3.72
CA VAL A 251 -31.24 -9.47 -4.33
C VAL A 251 -31.19 -8.33 -3.32
N SER A 252 -30.21 -7.44 -3.48
CA SER A 252 -30.40 -6.03 -3.22
C SER A 252 -30.50 -5.38 -4.60
N ASP A 253 -31.72 -5.03 -5.00
CA ASP A 253 -31.96 -4.18 -6.16
C ASP A 253 -31.20 -2.86 -5.96
N ASP A 254 -30.03 -2.74 -6.58
CA ASP A 254 -29.56 -1.46 -7.09
C ASP A 254 -28.59 -1.72 -8.26
N PRO A 255 -28.93 -1.35 -9.50
CA PRO A 255 -28.04 -1.51 -10.63
C PRO A 255 -26.95 -0.43 -10.56
N LEU A 256 -25.74 -0.84 -10.19
CA LEU A 256 -24.55 0.01 -10.34
C LEU A 256 -24.17 0.06 -11.82
N ASP A 257 -24.46 1.19 -12.45
CA ASP A 257 -24.07 1.52 -13.82
C ASP A 257 -22.52 1.53 -13.95
N PRO A 258 -21.94 0.87 -14.96
CA PRO A 258 -20.50 0.91 -15.23
C PRO A 258 -20.17 2.22 -15.97
N LEU A 259 -19.86 3.28 -15.22
CA LEU A 259 -19.43 4.56 -15.77
C LEU A 259 -17.92 4.72 -15.60
N ASP A 260 -17.17 4.03 -16.46
CA ASP A 260 -15.76 4.32 -16.73
C ASP A 260 -15.51 4.31 -18.25
N THR A 261 -16.04 5.33 -18.92
CA THR A 261 -15.54 5.77 -20.23
C THR A 261 -15.55 7.30 -20.26
N VAL A 262 -14.36 7.90 -20.22
CA VAL A 262 -14.17 9.31 -20.59
C VAL A 262 -13.45 9.32 -21.94
N ASP A 263 -14.15 9.71 -23.01
CA ASP A 263 -13.73 10.79 -23.91
C ASP A 263 -14.76 11.05 -25.04
N ARG A 264 -14.80 12.31 -25.46
CA ARG A 264 -15.30 12.92 -26.70
C ARG A 264 -16.69 13.56 -26.67
N GLY A 265 -16.66 14.89 -26.55
CA GLY A 265 -17.84 15.75 -26.51
C GLY A 265 -18.48 16.12 -27.85
N CYS A 266 -19.59 16.86 -27.74
CA CYS A 266 -20.16 17.75 -28.74
C CYS A 266 -20.97 18.88 -28.05
N ASN A 267 -20.91 20.06 -28.64
CA ASN A 267 -21.45 21.34 -28.18
C ASN A 267 -22.99 21.40 -28.03
N GLY A 268 -23.48 22.23 -27.10
CA GLY A 268 -24.88 22.68 -27.09
C GLY A 268 -25.33 23.35 -25.79
N THR A 269 -24.96 24.61 -25.61
CA THR A 269 -25.61 25.69 -24.81
C THR A 269 -26.72 25.34 -23.78
N GLY A 270 -26.45 25.63 -22.50
CA GLY A 270 -27.48 25.81 -21.46
C GLY A 270 -26.95 25.67 -20.03
N VAL A 271 -26.46 26.78 -19.44
CA VAL A 271 -26.18 26.97 -18.00
C VAL A 271 -27.34 27.84 -17.46
N PRO A 272 -27.82 27.74 -16.19
CA PRO A 272 -27.08 27.30 -15.00
C PRO A 272 -27.81 26.39 -13.97
N GLU A 273 -26.99 25.87 -13.05
CA GLU A 273 -27.11 26.01 -11.59
C GLU A 273 -27.24 24.73 -10.73
N LYS A 274 -26.39 24.72 -9.71
CA LYS A 274 -26.31 23.86 -8.51
C LYS A 274 -25.66 22.48 -8.61
N VAL A 275 -24.36 22.54 -8.36
CA VAL A 275 -23.47 21.49 -7.83
C VAL A 275 -24.15 20.74 -6.68
N ALA A 276 -24.41 19.45 -6.89
CA ALA A 276 -24.59 18.48 -5.83
C ALA A 276 -23.28 17.70 -5.67
N THR A 277 -22.67 17.85 -4.51
CA THR A 277 -21.56 17.04 -3.99
C THR A 277 -21.87 15.55 -4.18
N ARG A 278 -21.08 14.84 -4.99
CA ARG A 278 -21.21 13.40 -5.19
C ARG A 278 -20.64 12.71 -3.95
N THR A 279 -21.53 12.10 -3.19
CA THR A 279 -21.22 11.12 -2.15
C THR A 279 -20.46 9.95 -2.77
N LEU A 280 -19.32 9.63 -2.15
CA LEU A 280 -18.45 8.50 -2.45
C LEU A 280 -19.26 7.18 -2.40
N PRO A 281 -19.08 6.23 -3.34
CA PRO A 281 -19.89 5.02 -3.39
C PRO A 281 -19.72 4.15 -2.13
N SER A 282 -20.86 3.81 -1.54
CA SER A 282 -21.02 3.02 -0.33
C SER A 282 -20.55 1.57 -0.49
N GLY A 283 -19.29 1.33 -0.15
CA GLY A 283 -18.79 0.09 0.44
C GLY A 283 -18.14 0.43 1.79
N SER A 284 -18.90 1.06 2.70
CA SER A 284 -18.34 1.66 3.92
C SER A 284 -17.91 0.60 4.93
N GLN A 285 -16.70 0.07 4.82
CA GLN A 285 -15.94 -0.13 6.06
C GLN A 285 -15.71 1.25 6.67
N GLU A 286 -16.13 1.43 7.92
CA GLU A 286 -15.99 2.68 8.65
C GLU A 286 -14.50 3.06 8.70
N MET A 287 -14.14 4.21 8.13
CA MET A 287 -12.77 4.74 8.17
C MET A 287 -12.52 5.38 9.53
N ASP A 288 -12.70 4.61 10.60
CA ASP A 288 -12.62 5.12 11.96
C ASP A 288 -11.20 4.97 12.52
N LEU A 289 -10.58 6.12 12.78
CA LEU A 289 -9.29 6.21 13.47
C LEU A 289 -9.45 6.53 14.97
N SER A 290 -10.68 6.78 15.44
CA SER A 290 -10.97 7.10 16.85
C SER A 290 -10.44 6.06 17.86
N PRO A 291 -10.37 4.74 17.56
CA PRO A 291 -9.80 3.77 18.49
C PRO A 291 -8.33 4.03 18.85
N LEU A 292 -7.58 4.75 17.99
CA LEU A 292 -6.20 5.15 18.27
C LEU A 292 -6.12 6.21 19.38
N ALA A 293 -7.15 7.04 19.53
CA ALA A 293 -7.22 8.06 20.58
C ALA A 293 -7.47 7.45 21.97
N GLU A 294 -8.06 6.25 22.02
CA GLU A 294 -8.33 5.52 23.28
C GLU A 294 -7.09 4.82 23.86
N LEU A 295 -5.99 4.77 23.11
CA LEU A 295 -4.75 4.18 23.58
C LEU A 295 -4.16 5.03 24.74
N PRO A 296 -3.48 4.39 25.72
CA PRO A 296 -2.75 5.12 26.76
C PRO A 296 -1.79 6.15 26.16
N GLU A 297 -1.60 7.29 26.81
CA GLU A 297 -0.78 8.39 26.29
C GLU A 297 0.66 7.97 25.96
N SER A 298 1.29 7.18 26.85
CA SER A 298 2.63 6.62 26.61
C SER A 298 2.65 5.69 25.40
N THR A 299 1.58 4.94 25.17
CA THR A 299 1.41 4.05 24.01
C THR A 299 1.23 4.84 22.72
N ARG A 300 0.39 5.89 22.74
CA ARG A 300 0.17 6.77 21.59
C ARG A 300 1.45 7.47 21.17
N TRP A 301 2.20 8.02 22.13
CA TRP A 301 3.48 8.68 21.86
C TRP A 301 4.53 7.72 21.30
N SER A 302 4.66 6.54 21.92
CA SER A 302 5.59 5.52 21.45
C SER A 302 5.22 5.03 20.04
N PHE A 303 3.93 4.89 19.75
CA PHE A 303 3.46 4.53 18.42
C PHE A 303 3.75 5.63 17.41
N PHE A 304 3.43 6.89 17.73
CA PHE A 304 3.75 8.05 16.90
C PHE A 304 5.24 8.12 16.54
N LYS A 305 6.13 8.00 17.53
CA LYS A 305 7.58 8.08 17.28
C LYS A 305 8.09 6.98 16.36
N ARG A 306 7.63 5.76 16.57
CA ARG A 306 7.99 4.63 15.71
C ARG A 306 7.38 4.74 14.31
N LEU A 307 6.20 5.33 14.16
CA LEU A 307 5.67 5.68 12.85
C LEU A 307 6.55 6.71 12.15
N GLN A 308 6.98 7.78 12.85
CA GLN A 308 7.91 8.76 12.26
C GLN A 308 9.19 8.10 11.74
N GLU A 309 9.76 7.15 12.48
CA GLU A 309 10.91 6.36 12.04
C GLU A 309 10.59 5.52 10.80
N ALA A 310 9.43 4.84 10.79
CA ALA A 310 9.00 3.98 9.69
C ALA A 310 8.67 4.75 8.40
N LEU A 311 8.18 5.99 8.50
CA LEU A 311 7.86 6.84 7.35
C LEU A 311 9.09 7.17 6.49
N VAL A 312 10.30 7.12 7.08
CA VAL A 312 11.56 7.35 6.35
C VAL A 312 11.99 6.12 5.53
N ASP A 313 11.57 4.92 5.92
CA ASP A 313 11.82 3.67 5.16
C ASP A 313 10.51 3.03 4.73
N ARG A 314 10.12 3.28 3.48
CA ARG A 314 8.93 2.68 2.85
C ARG A 314 8.84 1.16 3.02
N THR A 315 9.96 0.44 3.14
CA THR A 315 9.88 -1.02 3.36
C THR A 315 9.57 -1.39 4.80
N ALA A 316 10.02 -0.60 5.77
CA ALA A 316 9.59 -0.78 7.16
C ALA A 316 8.07 -0.53 7.27
N LEU A 317 7.60 0.55 6.63
CA LEU A 317 6.18 0.90 6.52
C LEU A 317 5.36 -0.23 5.86
N SER A 318 5.78 -0.68 4.68
CA SER A 318 5.12 -1.76 3.92
C SER A 318 5.10 -3.08 4.67
N TYR A 319 6.21 -3.44 5.35
CA TYR A 319 6.26 -4.64 6.18
C TYR A 319 5.29 -4.56 7.36
N MET A 320 5.25 -3.43 8.07
CA MET A 320 4.29 -3.21 9.16
C MET A 320 2.84 -3.33 8.69
N GLN A 321 2.52 -2.72 7.54
CA GLN A 321 1.21 -2.81 6.93
C GLN A 321 0.84 -4.26 6.57
N CYS A 322 1.78 -5.05 6.02
CA CYS A 322 1.56 -6.47 5.74
C CYS A 322 1.27 -7.30 7.00
N VAL A 323 2.02 -7.09 8.09
CA VAL A 323 1.80 -7.84 9.34
C VAL A 323 0.44 -7.52 9.94
N LEU A 324 0.02 -6.25 9.93
CA LEU A 324 -1.31 -5.85 10.41
C LEU A 324 -2.44 -6.40 9.53
N GLU A 325 -2.24 -6.47 8.22
CA GLU A 325 -3.20 -7.07 7.30
C GLU A 325 -3.40 -8.57 7.60
N GLU A 326 -2.34 -9.32 7.84
CA GLU A 326 -2.42 -10.73 8.22
C GLU A 326 -3.16 -10.93 9.55
N LEU A 327 -2.91 -10.05 10.52
CA LEU A 327 -3.61 -10.06 11.82
C LEU A 327 -5.10 -9.69 11.68
N CYS A 328 -5.44 -8.74 10.81
CA CYS A 328 -6.83 -8.37 10.53
C CYS A 328 -7.55 -9.47 9.72
N GLY A 329 -6.83 -10.21 8.88
CA GLY A 329 -7.34 -11.29 8.02
C GLY A 329 -7.64 -12.61 8.75
N GLY A 330 -7.30 -12.71 10.04
CA GLY A 330 -7.70 -13.83 10.91
C GLY A 330 -6.90 -15.12 10.72
N GLU A 331 -5.75 -15.11 10.04
CA GLU A 331 -4.99 -16.32 9.70
C GLU A 331 -4.00 -16.80 10.80
N THR A 332 -3.77 -16.04 11.88
CA THR A 332 -2.62 -16.29 12.79
C THR A 332 -2.89 -16.30 14.29
N LEU A 333 -4.13 -16.24 14.77
CA LEU A 333 -4.37 -16.41 16.21
C LEU A 333 -4.74 -17.86 16.52
N ASP A 334 -3.72 -18.63 16.91
CA ASP A 334 -3.90 -19.93 17.54
C ASP A 334 -4.83 -19.77 18.75
N VAL A 335 -5.82 -20.65 18.87
CA VAL A 335 -6.98 -20.53 19.78
C VAL A 335 -6.54 -20.40 21.25
N ALA A 336 -5.31 -20.83 21.57
CA ALA A 336 -4.72 -20.77 22.90
C ALA A 336 -4.43 -19.34 23.42
N GLU A 337 -4.11 -18.36 22.55
CA GLU A 337 -3.75 -17.00 23.00
C GLU A 337 -4.98 -16.13 23.29
N ARG A 338 -6.16 -16.55 22.85
CA ARG A 338 -7.43 -15.81 23.04
C ARG A 338 -8.03 -16.02 24.43
N GLU A 339 -7.60 -17.05 25.15
CA GLU A 339 -8.15 -17.43 26.46
C GLU A 339 -7.58 -16.60 27.63
N GLU A 340 -6.43 -15.93 27.47
CA GLU A 340 -5.79 -15.15 28.55
C GLU A 340 -6.32 -13.70 28.70
N LEU A 341 -7.21 -13.24 27.82
CA LEU A 341 -7.72 -11.86 27.83
C LEU A 341 -9.05 -11.72 28.59
N SER A 342 -9.21 -10.62 29.35
CA SER A 342 -10.47 -10.28 30.00
C SER A 342 -11.56 -9.93 28.97
N GLU A 343 -12.84 -10.07 29.34
CA GLU A 343 -13.98 -9.78 28.43
C GLU A 343 -13.95 -8.37 27.82
N SER A 344 -13.40 -7.37 28.51
CA SER A 344 -13.24 -6.00 27.99
C SER A 344 -12.07 -5.84 27.01
N GLN A 345 -11.05 -6.69 27.07
CA GLN A 345 -9.93 -6.67 26.12
C GLN A 345 -10.28 -7.37 24.80
N ARG A 346 -11.22 -8.32 24.83
CA ARG A 346 -11.66 -9.09 23.64
C ARG A 346 -12.40 -8.24 22.59
N THR A 347 -12.97 -7.09 22.96
CA THR A 347 -13.76 -6.23 22.06
C THR A 347 -12.97 -5.06 21.47
N HIS A 348 -12.02 -4.46 22.20
CA HIS A 348 -11.31 -3.24 21.75
C HIS A 348 -10.03 -3.52 20.93
N VAL A 349 -9.37 -4.66 21.12
CA VAL A 349 -8.12 -5.00 20.41
C VAL A 349 -8.33 -5.09 18.88
N PRO A 350 -9.39 -5.73 18.36
CA PRO A 350 -9.65 -5.76 16.93
C PRO A 350 -9.83 -4.35 16.33
N ALA A 351 -10.59 -3.47 16.99
CA ALA A 351 -10.82 -2.10 16.52
C ALA A 351 -9.53 -1.26 16.46
N ARG A 352 -8.64 -1.40 17.44
CA ARG A 352 -7.34 -0.72 17.47
C ARG A 352 -6.39 -1.22 16.39
N LEU A 353 -6.37 -2.54 16.15
CA LEU A 353 -5.58 -3.13 15.07
C LEU A 353 -6.10 -2.70 13.70
N SER A 354 -7.42 -2.68 13.51
CA SER A 354 -8.04 -2.18 12.28
C SER A 354 -7.75 -0.70 12.04
N ALA A 355 -7.83 0.16 13.07
CA ALA A 355 -7.50 1.57 12.96
C ALA A 355 -5.99 1.80 12.67
N ALA A 356 -5.10 1.02 13.29
CA ALA A 356 -3.66 1.08 12.98
C ALA A 356 -3.38 0.61 11.54
N HIS A 357 -4.07 -0.44 11.09
CA HIS A 357 -3.97 -0.93 9.72
C HIS A 357 -4.47 0.09 8.69
N LEU A 358 -5.58 0.78 8.98
CA LEU A 358 -6.11 1.87 8.18
C LEU A 358 -5.09 3.00 8.04
N LEU A 359 -4.52 3.45 9.16
CA LEU A 359 -3.52 4.51 9.18
C LEU A 359 -2.30 4.16 8.34
N LEU A 360 -1.75 2.96 8.55
CA LEU A 360 -0.55 2.50 7.82
C LEU A 360 -0.81 2.27 6.34
N SER A 361 -2.01 1.81 5.99
CA SER A 361 -2.41 1.66 4.60
C SER A 361 -2.59 3.00 3.90
N ALA A 362 -3.13 4.02 4.58
CA ALA A 362 -3.19 5.37 4.02
C ALA A 362 -1.78 5.93 3.79
N MET A 363 -0.87 5.74 4.75
CA MET A 363 0.52 6.17 4.61
C MET A 363 1.25 5.47 3.46
N GLU A 364 1.07 4.16 3.29
CA GLU A 364 1.74 3.42 2.20
C GLU A 364 1.34 3.90 0.79
N GLU A 365 0.19 4.55 0.64
CA GLU A 365 -0.22 5.14 -0.64
C GLU A 365 0.39 6.52 -0.92
N LEU A 366 0.99 7.16 0.08
CA LEU A 366 1.58 8.49 -0.09
C LEU A 366 2.90 8.46 -0.89
N PRO A 367 3.22 9.55 -1.61
CA PRO A 367 4.53 9.74 -2.24
C PRO A 367 5.67 9.80 -1.21
N ASP A 368 6.86 9.34 -1.59
CA ASP A 368 8.05 9.31 -0.70
C ASP A 368 8.41 10.71 -0.16
N GLU A 369 8.24 11.75 -0.98
CA GLU A 369 8.42 13.15 -0.55
C GLU A 369 7.47 13.52 0.59
N THR A 370 6.18 13.14 0.47
CA THR A 370 5.17 13.40 1.50
C THR A 370 5.48 12.64 2.78
N LEU A 371 5.90 11.37 2.66
CA LEU A 371 6.32 10.55 3.80
C LEU A 371 7.50 11.18 4.55
N SER A 372 8.49 11.68 3.81
CA SER A 372 9.64 12.41 4.39
C SER A 372 9.18 13.63 5.18
N LEU A 373 8.31 14.47 4.60
CA LEU A 373 7.79 15.67 5.27
C LEU A 373 6.97 15.31 6.53
N LEU A 374 6.16 14.25 6.48
CA LEU A 374 5.40 13.76 7.63
C LEU A 374 6.30 13.19 8.74
N SER A 375 7.41 12.54 8.38
CA SER A 375 8.35 11.99 9.35
C SER A 375 9.02 13.07 10.21
N GLU A 376 9.29 14.24 9.62
CA GLU A 376 9.93 15.38 10.27
C GLU A 376 8.93 16.34 10.96
N SER A 377 7.64 16.14 10.72
CA SER A 377 6.57 17.02 11.21
C SER A 377 6.42 16.97 12.74
N ARG A 378 6.27 18.15 13.36
CA ARG A 378 6.05 18.28 14.81
C ARG A 378 4.59 18.03 15.18
N PRO A 379 4.30 17.53 16.41
CA PRO A 379 2.93 17.38 16.92
C PRO A 379 2.04 18.62 16.75
N ASP A 380 2.52 19.79 17.16
CA ASP A 380 1.75 21.05 17.07
C ASP A 380 1.39 21.42 15.63
N PHE A 381 2.30 21.13 14.69
CA PHE A 381 2.07 21.34 13.27
C PHE A 381 1.02 20.36 12.73
N LEU A 382 1.11 19.08 13.10
CA LEU A 382 0.15 18.07 12.68
C LEU A 382 -1.26 18.33 13.22
N GLU A 383 -1.40 18.76 14.47
CA GLU A 383 -2.70 19.16 15.05
C GLU A 383 -3.29 20.40 14.36
N ALA A 384 -2.44 21.39 14.09
CA ALA A 384 -2.85 22.58 13.34
C ALA A 384 -3.27 22.21 11.91
N LEU A 385 -2.53 21.33 11.24
CA LEU A 385 -2.82 20.89 9.88
C LEU A 385 -4.09 20.02 9.82
N ASP A 386 -4.29 19.10 10.76
CA ASP A 386 -5.54 18.32 10.87
C ASP A 386 -6.76 19.23 11.03
N THR A 387 -6.63 20.25 11.91
CA THR A 387 -7.67 21.26 12.11
C THR A 387 -7.96 22.06 10.84
N LEU A 388 -6.92 22.45 10.09
CA LEU A 388 -7.07 23.15 8.82
C LEU A 388 -7.78 22.27 7.79
N MET A 389 -7.35 21.02 7.64
CA MET A 389 -7.92 20.08 6.68
C MET A 389 -9.38 19.74 7.00
N CYS A 390 -9.73 19.58 8.29
CA CYS A 390 -11.11 19.43 8.71
C CYS A 390 -11.98 20.64 8.32
N ARG A 391 -11.43 21.86 8.36
CA ARG A 391 -12.13 23.08 7.91
C ARG A 391 -12.27 23.15 6.39
N LEU A 392 -11.28 22.65 5.65
CA LEU A 392 -11.25 22.64 4.19
C LEU A 392 -12.07 21.51 3.56
N LYS A 393 -12.56 20.53 4.34
CA LYS A 393 -13.49 19.48 3.86
C LYS A 393 -14.84 20.06 3.37
N GLY A 394 -15.20 21.28 3.76
CA GLY A 394 -16.39 21.96 3.26
C GLY A 394 -16.17 22.60 1.89
N SER A 395 -17.23 22.70 1.08
CA SER A 395 -17.17 23.34 -0.25
C SER A 395 -16.96 24.86 -0.21
N GLU A 396 -16.92 25.46 0.98
CA GLU A 396 -16.78 26.91 1.16
C GLU A 396 -15.34 27.30 1.50
N PRO A 397 -14.81 28.40 0.92
CA PRO A 397 -13.49 28.91 1.27
C PRO A 397 -13.38 29.29 2.75
N VAL A 398 -12.31 28.83 3.39
CA VAL A 398 -11.99 29.14 4.78
C VAL A 398 -11.38 30.54 4.86
N SER A 399 -11.76 31.32 5.88
CA SER A 399 -11.13 32.62 6.10
C SER A 399 -9.71 32.44 6.66
N ILE A 400 -8.73 33.18 6.14
CA ILE A 400 -7.33 33.19 6.63
C ILE A 400 -7.24 33.60 8.10
N GLN A 401 -8.17 34.42 8.59
CA GLN A 401 -8.25 34.79 10.02
C GLN A 401 -8.62 33.60 10.92
N ARG A 402 -9.14 32.52 10.32
CA ARG A 402 -9.41 31.24 10.99
C ARG A 402 -8.30 30.23 10.73
N LEU A 403 -7.07 30.65 10.42
CA LEU A 403 -5.94 29.74 10.44
C LEU A 403 -5.61 29.34 11.89
N PRO A 404 -5.37 28.05 12.16
CA PRO A 404 -4.80 27.60 13.42
C PRO A 404 -3.52 28.39 13.76
N LEU A 405 -3.29 28.71 15.03
CA LEU A 405 -2.23 29.62 15.47
C LEU A 405 -0.85 29.24 14.90
N HIS A 406 -0.51 27.95 14.91
CA HIS A 406 0.78 27.47 14.41
C HIS A 406 0.98 27.66 12.89
N LEU A 407 -0.11 27.71 12.12
CA LEU A 407 -0.08 27.91 10.66
C LEU A 407 -0.17 29.38 10.28
N GLN A 408 -0.21 30.30 11.25
CA GLN A 408 -0.05 31.73 10.98
C GLN A 408 1.42 32.11 10.79
N ASP A 409 2.34 31.27 11.29
CA ASP A 409 3.78 31.41 11.07
C ASP A 409 4.11 31.04 9.62
N ASN A 410 4.81 31.94 8.91
CA ASN A 410 5.12 31.76 7.49
C ASN A 410 5.85 30.44 7.17
N PRO A 411 6.88 30.01 7.94
CA PRO A 411 7.55 28.73 7.66
C PRO A 411 6.64 27.50 7.84
N ALA A 412 5.73 27.52 8.81
CA ALA A 412 4.79 26.43 9.04
C ALA A 412 3.71 26.39 7.94
N PHE A 413 3.29 27.56 7.47
CA PHE A 413 2.37 27.66 6.33
C PHE A 413 3.01 27.15 5.04
N GLU A 414 4.27 27.54 4.75
CA GLU A 414 5.03 27.05 3.61
C GLU A 414 5.22 25.52 3.66
N LEU A 415 5.47 24.95 4.85
CA LEU A 415 5.54 23.49 5.02
C LEU A 415 4.18 22.82 4.72
N ALA A 416 3.06 23.42 5.13
CA ALA A 416 1.73 22.92 4.79
C ALA A 416 1.45 23.00 3.28
N GLU A 417 1.88 24.06 2.60
CA GLU A 417 1.78 24.19 1.15
C GLU A 417 2.62 23.12 0.43
N GLN A 418 3.85 22.88 0.89
CA GLN A 418 4.72 21.82 0.35
C GLN A 418 4.08 20.43 0.49
N LEU A 419 3.56 20.14 1.68
CA LEU A 419 2.98 18.83 2.01
C LEU A 419 1.66 18.57 1.26
N LEU A 420 0.83 19.59 1.07
CA LEU A 420 -0.34 19.48 0.20
C LEU A 420 0.09 19.36 -1.27
N GLY A 421 1.05 20.18 -1.70
CA GLY A 421 1.56 20.19 -3.07
C GLY A 421 2.18 18.87 -3.51
N SER A 422 2.86 18.16 -2.60
CA SER A 422 3.41 16.82 -2.87
C SER A 422 2.35 15.74 -3.09
N THR A 423 1.06 16.04 -2.85
CA THR A 423 -0.09 15.15 -3.10
C THR A 423 -1.04 15.69 -4.17
N GLU A 424 -0.57 16.61 -5.01
CA GLU A 424 -1.36 17.27 -6.07
C GLU A 424 -2.54 18.10 -5.53
N VAL A 425 -2.48 18.48 -4.24
CA VAL A 425 -3.43 19.39 -3.61
C VAL A 425 -2.81 20.77 -3.57
N THR A 426 -3.38 21.72 -4.30
CA THR A 426 -2.93 23.10 -4.28
C THR A 426 -3.75 23.91 -3.28
N LEU A 427 -3.05 24.49 -2.30
CA LEU A 427 -3.63 25.45 -1.39
C LEU A 427 -3.68 26.82 -2.08
N ARG A 428 -4.88 27.32 -2.33
CA ARG A 428 -5.10 28.62 -2.99
C ARG A 428 -5.45 29.68 -1.97
N ARG A 429 -4.89 30.87 -2.18
CA ARG A 429 -5.14 32.05 -1.36
C ARG A 429 -5.55 33.22 -2.25
N ASP A 430 -6.69 33.82 -1.95
CA ASP A 430 -7.13 35.10 -2.53
C ASP A 430 -7.67 36.02 -1.44
N GLY A 431 -6.97 37.14 -1.20
CA GLY A 431 -7.30 38.10 -0.16
C GLY A 431 -7.40 37.46 1.23
N HIS A 432 -8.64 37.26 1.70
CA HIS A 432 -8.98 36.63 2.98
C HIS A 432 -9.53 35.21 2.86
N ARG A 433 -9.54 34.62 1.66
CA ARG A 433 -10.10 33.29 1.37
C ARG A 433 -8.99 32.28 1.11
N LEU A 434 -9.21 31.07 1.61
CA LEU A 434 -8.32 29.93 1.50
C LEU A 434 -9.15 28.71 1.09
N TRP A 435 -8.77 28.02 0.02
CA TRP A 435 -9.42 26.78 -0.41
C TRP A 435 -8.40 25.83 -1.02
N THR A 436 -8.76 24.56 -1.16
CA THR A 436 -7.93 23.55 -1.82
C THR A 436 -8.51 23.19 -3.16
N GLU A 437 -7.64 23.11 -4.16
CA GLU A 437 -7.93 22.50 -5.46
C GLU A 437 -7.14 21.19 -5.54
N THR A 438 -7.83 20.07 -5.72
CA THR A 438 -7.18 18.77 -5.91
C THR A 438 -7.38 18.28 -7.34
N ALA A 439 -6.34 17.72 -7.94
CA ALA A 439 -6.47 16.92 -9.15
C ALA A 439 -6.75 15.44 -8.84
N ASN A 440 -6.48 15.01 -7.59
CA ASN A 440 -6.53 13.62 -7.16
C ASN A 440 -7.23 13.49 -5.80
N GLU A 441 -8.53 13.21 -5.82
CA GLU A 441 -9.35 13.07 -4.61
C GLU A 441 -8.88 11.90 -3.72
N VAL A 442 -8.29 10.86 -4.32
CA VAL A 442 -7.78 9.69 -3.59
C VAL A 442 -6.54 10.05 -2.79
N LEU A 443 -5.57 10.73 -3.39
CA LEU A 443 -4.36 11.20 -2.69
C LEU A 443 -4.70 12.18 -1.56
N GLN A 444 -5.67 13.08 -1.80
CA GLN A 444 -6.15 13.98 -0.76
C GLN A 444 -6.79 13.20 0.41
N LEU A 445 -7.60 12.18 0.12
CA LEU A 445 -8.23 11.36 1.16
C LEU A 445 -7.20 10.63 2.02
N VAL A 446 -6.23 9.94 1.40
CA VAL A 446 -5.20 9.21 2.16
C VAL A 446 -4.32 10.17 2.97
N LEU A 447 -4.02 11.36 2.42
CA LEU A 447 -3.32 12.40 3.17
C LEU A 447 -4.11 12.86 4.39
N CYS A 448 -5.42 13.10 4.23
CA CYS A 448 -6.30 13.45 5.34
C CYS A 448 -6.25 12.38 6.45
N LEU A 449 -6.36 11.10 6.07
CA LEU A 449 -6.32 9.99 7.01
C LEU A 449 -4.97 9.90 7.74
N SER A 450 -3.86 10.07 7.02
CA SER A 450 -2.51 10.04 7.61
C SER A 450 -2.28 11.16 8.61
N ILE A 451 -2.63 12.41 8.26
CA ILE A 451 -2.48 13.56 9.15
C ILE A 451 -3.41 13.44 10.36
N HIS A 452 -4.66 13.03 10.14
CA HIS A 452 -5.62 12.84 11.23
C HIS A 452 -5.14 11.76 12.20
N GLY A 453 -4.73 10.60 11.70
CA GLY A 453 -4.23 9.50 12.55
C GLY A 453 -2.97 9.88 13.32
N LEU A 454 -2.00 10.56 12.68
CA LEU A 454 -0.82 11.07 13.39
C LEU A 454 -1.20 12.11 14.46
N SER A 455 -2.14 13.01 14.15
CA SER A 455 -2.64 14.00 15.11
C SER A 455 -3.30 13.33 16.33
N LEU A 456 -4.12 12.29 16.13
CA LEU A 456 -4.73 11.54 17.23
C LEU A 456 -3.70 10.87 18.14
N LEU A 457 -2.59 10.38 17.57
CA LEU A 457 -1.50 9.77 18.33
C LEU A 457 -0.65 10.79 19.11
N CYS A 458 -0.62 12.07 18.70
CA CYS A 458 0.11 13.11 19.42
C CYS A 458 -0.77 14.05 20.26
N LYS A 459 -2.10 13.92 20.19
CA LYS A 459 -3.05 14.81 20.89
C LYS A 459 -2.95 14.71 22.41
N GLY A 460 -2.82 15.85 23.09
CA GLY A 460 -2.80 15.94 24.55
C GLY A 460 -1.41 15.89 25.20
N LEU A 461 -0.34 15.80 24.40
CA LEU A 461 1.02 16.01 24.86
C LEU A 461 1.20 17.51 25.13
N LYS A 462 1.52 17.87 26.37
CA LYS A 462 1.87 19.25 26.78
C LYS A 462 3.30 19.32 27.25
#